data_AF-A0AAU6R4P2-F1
#
_entry.id   AF-A0AAU6R4P2-F1
#
_cell.length_a   1.000
_cell.length_b   1.000
_cell.length_c   1.000
_cell.angle_alpha   90.00
_cell.angle_beta   90.00
_cell.angle_gamma   90.00
#
_symmetry.space_group_name_H-M   'P 1'
#
loop_
_entity.id
_entity.type
_entity.pdbx_description
1 polymer ?
#
loop_
_entity_poly.entity_id
_entity_poly.type
_entity_poly.pdbx_seq_one_letter_code
_entity_poly.pdbx_strand_id
1 'polypeptide(L)'
;MGTPTRWSVEIATEPPLGAHLVTPRRGYSHHGIYVGDSKVVHYAGLCSSLRVCAVEELSIVDFAAGHAIWVKQERCPEYVGQDAIRRARSRLGENRYRLLTNNCEHFCSWCLFGESHSEQVRQCIAHPYMAICTAMILVKRFLESRSKVRNKFAPESFN
;
A
#
# COMPACT_ATOMS: atom_id res chain seq x y z
N MET A 1 25.88 16.26 -1.78
CA MET A 1 24.89 16.65 -0.74
C MET A 1 23.59 16.98 -1.46
N GLY A 2 22.67 16.03 -1.56
CA GLY A 2 21.37 16.24 -2.19
C GLY A 2 20.29 16.08 -1.12
N THR A 3 19.56 17.14 -0.83
CA THR A 3 18.37 17.08 0.02
C THR A 3 17.17 16.67 -0.85
N PRO A 4 16.40 15.64 -0.49
CA PRO A 4 15.08 15.46 -1.05
C PRO A 4 14.02 15.71 0.04
N THR A 5 13.43 16.89 -0.10
CA THR A 5 12.02 17.19 0.14
C THR A 5 11.55 17.20 1.60
N ARG A 6 10.69 18.17 1.90
CA ARG A 6 10.26 18.56 3.24
C ARG A 6 9.15 17.61 3.71
N TRP A 7 9.47 16.69 4.61
CA TRP A 7 8.54 15.71 5.17
C TRP A 7 8.13 16.11 6.58
N SER A 8 6.87 16.48 6.80
CA SER A 8 6.30 16.58 8.15
C SER A 8 4.81 16.89 8.08
N VAL A 9 3.96 15.92 8.43
CA VAL A 9 2.75 16.13 9.24
C VAL A 9 2.47 14.81 9.98
N GLU A 10 2.74 14.75 11.30
CA GLU A 10 1.94 13.88 12.19
C GLU A 10 0.48 14.29 12.00
N ILE A 11 -0.45 13.35 11.80
CA ILE A 11 -1.87 13.64 11.50
C ILE A 11 -2.51 14.42 12.67
N ALA A 12 -2.31 15.74 12.70
CA ALA A 12 -2.97 16.65 13.61
C ALA A 12 -4.34 17.10 13.04
N THR A 13 -4.57 16.85 11.75
CA THR A 13 -5.79 17.19 11.01
C THR A 13 -6.06 16.10 9.96
N GLU A 14 -7.35 15.84 9.68
CA GLU A 14 -7.73 14.85 8.66
C GLU A 14 -7.17 15.22 7.27
N PRO A 15 -6.72 14.23 6.45
CA PRO A 15 -6.27 14.50 5.09
C PRO A 15 -7.39 15.07 4.20
N PRO A 16 -7.05 15.79 3.11
CA PRO A 16 -8.03 16.21 2.12
C PRO A 16 -8.75 15.00 1.50
N LEU A 17 -10.05 15.16 1.23
CA LEU A 17 -10.83 14.15 0.49
C LEU A 17 -10.17 13.81 -0.85
N GLY A 18 -10.08 12.52 -1.17
CA GLY A 18 -9.43 12.03 -2.39
C GLY A 18 -7.89 12.08 -2.35
N ALA A 19 -7.28 12.44 -1.21
CA ALA A 19 -5.82 12.51 -1.10
C ALA A 19 -5.16 11.14 -1.31
N HIS A 20 -4.05 11.14 -2.05
CA HIS A 20 -3.17 9.99 -2.17
C HIS A 20 -2.33 9.84 -0.91
N LEU A 21 -2.64 8.83 -0.10
CA LEU A 21 -1.91 8.49 1.10
C LEU A 21 -0.82 7.46 0.81
N VAL A 22 0.34 7.67 1.41
CA VAL A 22 1.49 6.77 1.32
C VAL A 22 1.99 6.46 2.72
N THR A 23 2.14 5.17 3.02
CA THR A 23 2.77 4.71 4.26
C THR A 23 4.01 3.87 3.95
N PRO A 24 5.22 4.36 4.29
CA PRO A 24 6.46 3.64 4.01
C PRO A 24 6.55 2.34 4.81
N ARG A 25 6.85 1.24 4.12
CA ARG A 25 7.08 -0.09 4.71
C ARG A 25 8.51 -0.53 4.46
N ARG A 26 8.94 -1.59 5.12
CA ARG A 26 10.27 -2.17 4.90
C ARG A 26 10.33 -2.81 3.50
N GLY A 27 10.94 -2.11 2.55
CA GLY A 27 11.16 -2.57 1.18
C GLY A 27 10.08 -2.21 0.16
N TYR A 28 9.04 -1.46 0.53
CA TYR A 28 8.03 -0.93 -0.39
C TYR A 28 7.27 0.22 0.26
N SER A 29 6.46 0.95 -0.50
CA SER A 29 5.49 1.91 0.05
C SER A 29 4.08 1.40 -0.18
N HIS A 30 3.21 1.54 0.80
CA HIS A 30 1.80 1.16 0.65
C HIS A 30 0.96 2.40 0.36
N HIS A 31 0.04 2.28 -0.59
CA HIS A 31 -0.69 3.40 -1.18
C HIS A 31 -2.20 3.24 -0.98
N GLY A 32 -2.91 4.35 -0.75
CA GLY A 32 -4.36 4.37 -0.62
C GLY A 32 -4.95 5.75 -0.93
N ILE A 33 -6.27 5.82 -1.11
CA ILE A 33 -7.02 7.05 -1.33
C ILE A 33 -7.84 7.35 -0.07
N TYR A 34 -7.67 8.54 0.50
CA TYR A 34 -8.50 9.00 1.61
C TYR A 34 -9.93 9.28 1.15
N VAL A 35 -10.92 8.69 1.81
CA VAL A 35 -12.34 8.78 1.41
C VAL A 35 -13.23 9.51 2.42
N GLY A 36 -12.64 10.15 3.42
CA GLY A 36 -13.35 10.81 4.51
C GLY A 36 -13.64 9.88 5.69
N ASP A 37 -14.17 10.46 6.77
CA ASP A 37 -14.57 9.76 7.99
C ASP A 37 -13.48 8.85 8.58
N SER A 38 -12.23 9.31 8.52
CA SER A 38 -11.07 8.52 8.94
C SER A 38 -10.91 7.18 8.21
N LYS A 39 -11.35 7.09 6.95
CA LYS A 39 -11.27 5.88 6.12
C LYS A 39 -10.39 6.05 4.90
N VAL A 40 -9.83 4.92 4.48
CA VAL A 40 -8.95 4.80 3.31
C VAL A 40 -9.40 3.63 2.47
N VAL A 41 -9.56 3.84 1.17
CA VAL A 41 -9.70 2.76 0.20
C VAL A 41 -8.32 2.45 -0.36
N HIS A 42 -7.95 1.17 -0.35
CA HIS A 42 -6.68 0.76 -0.91
C HIS A 42 -6.78 -0.61 -1.55
N TYR A 43 -5.83 -0.91 -2.44
CA TYR A 43 -5.64 -2.27 -2.89
C TYR A 43 -4.80 -3.01 -1.86
N ALA A 44 -5.39 -3.98 -1.15
CA ALA A 44 -4.73 -4.74 -0.10
C ALA A 44 -3.73 -5.77 -0.66
N GLY A 45 -2.59 -5.26 -1.13
CA GLY A 45 -1.45 -6.04 -1.59
C GLY A 45 -0.48 -6.36 -0.46
N LEU A 46 -0.23 -7.64 -0.19
CA LEU A 46 0.88 -8.11 0.65
C LEU A 46 0.89 -7.62 2.13
N CYS A 47 -0.24 -7.11 2.62
CA CYS A 47 -0.31 -6.31 3.85
C CYS A 47 0.07 -7.10 5.12
N SER A 48 -0.06 -8.44 5.15
CA SER A 48 0.34 -9.20 6.35
C SER A 48 0.85 -10.61 6.10
N SER A 49 0.40 -11.33 5.06
CA SER A 49 0.60 -12.79 4.99
C SER A 49 0.78 -13.36 3.58
N LEU A 50 1.42 -12.64 2.65
CA LEU A 50 1.52 -13.01 1.22
C LEU A 50 0.15 -13.23 0.52
N ARG A 51 -0.95 -13.00 1.23
CA ARG A 51 -2.30 -13.02 0.68
C ARG A 51 -2.51 -11.72 -0.08
N VAL A 52 -2.90 -11.90 -1.32
CA VAL A 52 -3.53 -10.88 -2.14
C VAL A 52 -4.95 -10.73 -1.63
N CYS A 53 -5.34 -9.52 -1.23
CA CYS A 53 -6.71 -9.19 -0.87
C CYS A 53 -7.30 -8.23 -1.91
N ALA A 54 -8.62 -8.15 -1.92
CA ALA A 54 -9.36 -7.27 -2.80
C ALA A 54 -9.08 -5.78 -2.49
N VAL A 55 -9.57 -4.88 -3.34
CA VAL A 55 -9.70 -3.47 -2.96
C VAL A 55 -10.69 -3.38 -1.80
N GLU A 56 -10.27 -2.78 -0.69
CA GLU A 56 -11.05 -2.69 0.54
C GLU A 56 -11.04 -1.27 1.10
N GLU A 57 -12.05 -0.97 1.93
CA GLU A 57 -12.16 0.27 2.71
C GLU A 57 -11.89 -0.08 4.17
N LEU A 58 -10.94 0.60 4.81
CA LEU A 58 -10.59 0.39 6.22
C LEU A 58 -10.25 1.70 6.92
N SER A 59 -10.07 1.66 8.23
CA SER A 59 -9.71 2.84 9.00
C SER A 59 -8.31 3.33 8.64
N ILE A 60 -8.08 4.64 8.72
CA ILE A 60 -6.75 5.23 8.48
C ILE A 60 -5.70 4.69 9.46
N VAL A 61 -6.12 4.27 10.67
CA VAL A 61 -5.27 3.63 11.67
C VAL A 61 -4.84 2.23 11.22
N ASP A 62 -5.77 1.43 10.70
CA ASP A 62 -5.46 0.11 10.15
C ASP A 62 -4.61 0.24 8.89
N PHE A 63 -4.86 1.26 8.07
CA PHE A 63 -4.04 1.58 6.90
C PHE A 63 -2.60 1.93 7.32
N ALA A 64 -2.43 2.70 8.39
CA ALA A 64 -1.13 3.07 8.95
C ALA A 64 -0.39 1.85 9.50
N ALA A 65 -1.09 0.94 10.17
CA ALA A 65 -0.52 -0.23 10.84
C ALA A 65 0.74 0.11 11.66
N GLY A 66 0.71 1.23 12.39
CA GLY A 66 1.83 1.71 13.22
C GLY A 66 2.96 2.46 12.49
N HIS A 67 2.80 2.76 11.20
CA HIS A 67 3.77 3.54 10.42
C HIS A 67 3.23 4.95 10.12
N ALA A 68 4.14 5.88 9.85
CA ALA A 68 3.77 7.23 9.40
C ALA A 68 2.95 7.18 8.10
N ILE A 69 2.05 8.15 7.95
CA ILE A 69 1.26 8.40 6.75
C ILE A 69 1.66 9.75 6.17
N TRP A 70 1.88 9.78 4.87
CA TRP A 70 2.21 10.98 4.10
C TRP A 70 1.16 11.21 3.02
N VAL A 71 0.82 12.47 2.75
CA VAL A 71 0.04 12.85 1.57
C VAL A 71 1.01 13.04 0.41
N LYS A 72 0.92 12.21 -0.62
CA LYS A 72 1.72 12.34 -1.84
C LYS A 72 1.13 13.47 -2.69
N GLN A 73 1.96 14.48 -2.98
CA GLN A 73 1.61 15.53 -3.92
C GLN A 73 1.69 14.99 -5.35
N GLU A 74 0.53 14.78 -5.94
CA GLU A 74 0.40 14.40 -7.35
C GLU A 74 0.34 15.63 -8.24
N ARG A 75 1.07 15.61 -9.36
CA ARG A 75 1.09 16.73 -10.31
C ARG A 75 -0.09 16.58 -11.26
N CYS A 76 -0.98 17.59 -11.28
CA CYS A 76 -2.09 17.68 -12.23
C CYS A 76 -3.01 16.44 -12.25
N PRO A 77 -3.56 15.98 -11.11
CA PRO A 77 -4.57 14.92 -11.12
C PRO A 77 -5.79 15.34 -11.94
N GLU A 78 -6.28 14.44 -12.78
CA GLU A 78 -7.50 14.63 -13.58
C GLU A 78 -8.75 14.52 -12.70
N TYR A 79 -8.71 13.61 -11.72
CA TYR A 79 -9.78 13.37 -10.76
C TYR A 79 -9.34 13.74 -9.35
N VAL A 80 -10.10 14.59 -8.68
CA VAL A 80 -9.80 15.09 -7.33
C VAL A 80 -11.00 15.01 -6.41
N GLY A 81 -10.78 15.04 -5.10
CA GLY A 81 -11.87 15.11 -4.12
C GLY A 81 -12.86 13.97 -4.28
N GLN A 82 -14.13 14.31 -4.46
CA GLN A 82 -15.21 13.35 -4.62
C GLN A 82 -15.07 12.45 -5.85
N ASP A 83 -14.45 12.92 -6.93
CA ASP A 83 -14.29 12.10 -8.15
C ASP A 83 -13.30 10.97 -7.93
N ALA A 84 -12.17 11.26 -7.29
CA ALA A 84 -11.20 10.26 -6.87
C ALA A 84 -11.84 9.24 -5.91
N ILE A 85 -12.69 9.71 -4.97
CA ILE A 85 -13.42 8.84 -4.03
C ILE A 85 -14.40 7.92 -4.75
N ARG A 86 -15.21 8.46 -5.67
CA ARG A 86 -16.16 7.67 -6.47
C ARG A 86 -15.44 6.57 -7.24
N ARG A 87 -14.32 6.90 -7.86
CA ARG A 87 -13.46 5.94 -8.59
C ARG A 87 -12.89 4.89 -7.65
N ALA A 88 -12.31 5.30 -6.52
CA ALA A 88 -11.77 4.37 -5.54
C ALA A 88 -12.83 3.36 -5.06
N ARG A 89 -14.02 3.86 -4.70
CA ARG A 89 -15.15 3.02 -4.26
C ARG A 89 -15.73 2.14 -5.37
N SER A 90 -15.68 2.55 -6.63
CA SER A 90 -16.21 1.75 -7.75
C SER A 90 -15.44 0.46 -7.99
N ARG A 91 -14.23 0.31 -7.42
CA ARG A 91 -13.41 -0.91 -7.52
C ARG A 91 -13.39 -1.72 -6.23
N LEU A 92 -14.16 -1.37 -5.20
CA LEU A 92 -14.28 -2.18 -3.98
C LEU A 92 -14.63 -3.64 -4.32
N GLY A 93 -13.95 -4.58 -3.69
CA GLY A 93 -14.08 -6.00 -3.96
C GLY A 93 -13.26 -6.52 -5.16
N GLU A 94 -12.57 -5.66 -5.93
CA GLU A 94 -11.74 -6.14 -7.03
C GLU A 94 -10.56 -6.98 -6.53
N ASN A 95 -10.48 -8.24 -6.95
CA ASN A 95 -9.44 -9.20 -6.52
C ASN A 95 -8.55 -9.70 -7.68
N ARG A 96 -8.05 -8.78 -8.50
CA ARG A 96 -7.12 -9.03 -9.63
C ARG A 96 -5.72 -8.46 -9.38
N TYR A 97 -5.28 -8.40 -8.12
CA TYR A 97 -4.00 -7.78 -7.76
C TYR A 97 -2.83 -8.46 -8.47
N ARG A 98 -1.90 -7.65 -8.97
CA ARG A 98 -0.63 -8.13 -9.54
C ARG A 98 0.49 -7.27 -9.00
N LEU A 99 1.46 -7.88 -8.34
CA LEU A 99 2.59 -7.19 -7.68
C LEU A 99 3.28 -6.15 -8.58
N LEU A 100 3.41 -6.48 -9.86
CA LEU A 100 4.13 -5.67 -10.84
C LEU A 100 3.23 -4.88 -11.81
N THR A 101 1.91 -5.05 -11.79
CA THR A 101 1.05 -4.47 -12.85
C THR A 101 -0.35 -4.02 -12.38
N ASN A 102 -0.76 -4.37 -11.17
CA ASN A 102 -2.05 -3.97 -10.59
C ASN A 102 -1.91 -3.98 -9.06
N ASN A 103 -1.02 -3.12 -8.56
CA ASN A 103 -0.75 -2.98 -7.13
C ASN A 103 -1.45 -1.76 -6.53
N CYS A 104 -1.15 -1.43 -5.26
CA CYS A 104 -1.75 -0.29 -4.58
C CYS A 104 -1.40 1.07 -5.21
N GLU A 105 -0.21 1.22 -5.78
CA GLU A 105 0.19 2.44 -6.48
C GLU A 105 -0.55 2.60 -7.82
N HIS A 106 -0.65 1.52 -8.62
CA HIS A 106 -1.43 1.53 -9.86
C HIS A 106 -2.90 1.85 -9.61
N PHE A 107 -3.46 1.31 -8.53
CA PHE A 107 -4.83 1.63 -8.11
C PHE A 107 -5.00 3.12 -7.83
N CYS A 108 -4.07 3.74 -7.07
CA CYS A 108 -4.14 5.17 -6.77
C CYS A 108 -3.94 6.02 -8.03
N SER A 109 -2.99 5.67 -8.90
CA SER A 109 -2.81 6.33 -10.21
C SER A 109 -4.08 6.26 -11.04
N TRP A 110 -4.71 5.09 -11.13
CA TRP A 110 -5.98 4.95 -11.86
C TRP A 110 -7.09 5.80 -11.23
N CYS A 111 -7.16 5.90 -9.91
CA CYS A 111 -8.15 6.74 -9.24
C CYS A 111 -7.97 8.23 -9.59
N LEU A 112 -6.74 8.70 -9.76
CA LEU A 112 -6.42 10.12 -9.92
C LEU A 112 -6.23 10.58 -11.37
N PHE A 113 -5.84 9.68 -12.27
CA PHE A 113 -5.44 10.02 -13.64
C PHE A 113 -6.13 9.18 -14.73
N GLY A 114 -6.98 8.21 -14.37
CA GLY A 114 -7.58 7.31 -15.37
C GLY A 114 -6.65 6.19 -15.86
N GLU A 115 -5.33 6.36 -15.73
CA GLU A 115 -4.31 5.43 -16.18
C GLU A 115 -3.58 4.74 -15.01
N SER A 116 -3.18 3.48 -15.20
CA SER A 116 -2.47 2.70 -14.18
C SER A 116 -0.96 2.79 -14.39
N HIS A 117 -0.25 3.54 -13.53
CA HIS A 117 1.21 3.64 -13.52
C HIS A 117 1.77 3.33 -12.12
N SER A 118 2.96 2.71 -12.03
CA SER A 118 3.67 2.48 -10.77
C SER A 118 5.17 2.72 -10.88
N GLU A 119 5.65 3.68 -10.09
CA GLU A 119 7.08 3.98 -9.95
C GLU A 119 7.84 2.85 -9.25
N GLN A 120 7.20 2.11 -8.33
CA GLN A 120 7.84 0.97 -7.66
C GLN A 120 8.27 -0.11 -8.66
N VAL A 121 7.41 -0.40 -9.62
CA VAL A 121 7.69 -1.38 -10.68
C VAL A 121 8.78 -0.85 -11.61
N ARG A 122 8.69 0.43 -11.98
CA ARG A 122 9.74 1.11 -12.76
C ARG A 122 11.10 1.03 -12.06
N GLN A 123 11.15 1.24 -10.75
CA GLN A 123 12.38 1.16 -9.95
C GLN A 123 12.94 -0.26 -9.86
N CYS A 124 12.10 -1.28 -9.64
CA CYS A 124 12.52 -2.69 -9.63
C CYS A 124 13.06 -3.15 -10.99
N ILE A 125 12.45 -2.72 -12.09
CA ILE A 125 12.94 -3.02 -13.45
C ILE A 125 14.27 -2.31 -13.73
N ALA A 126 14.40 -1.05 -13.31
CA ALA A 126 15.59 -0.24 -13.58
C ALA A 126 16.80 -0.57 -12.66
N HIS A 127 16.59 -1.15 -11.47
CA HIS A 127 17.64 -1.35 -10.47
C HIS A 127 17.67 -2.80 -9.96
N PRO A 128 18.55 -3.67 -10.51
CA PRO A 128 18.58 -5.10 -10.17
C PRO A 128 18.86 -5.36 -8.68
N TYR A 129 19.62 -4.49 -8.01
CA TYR A 129 19.83 -4.56 -6.57
C TYR A 129 18.52 -4.43 -5.78
N MET A 130 17.65 -3.48 -6.14
CA MET A 130 16.36 -3.29 -5.48
C MET A 130 15.42 -4.47 -5.74
N ALA A 131 15.47 -5.06 -6.93
CA ALA A 131 14.74 -6.29 -7.23
C ALA A 131 15.21 -7.46 -6.34
N ILE A 132 16.53 -7.65 -6.18
CA ILE A 132 17.11 -8.68 -5.31
C ILE A 132 16.72 -8.45 -3.85
N CYS A 133 16.83 -7.22 -3.33
CA CYS A 133 16.42 -6.87 -1.97
C CYS A 133 14.94 -7.15 -1.73
N THR A 134 14.07 -6.77 -2.66
CA THR A 134 12.63 -7.04 -2.59
C THR A 134 12.39 -8.56 -2.57
N ALA A 135 13.03 -9.31 -3.46
CA ALA A 135 12.92 -10.77 -3.50
C ALA A 135 13.36 -11.42 -2.19
N MET A 136 14.48 -11.00 -1.60
CA MET A 136 14.95 -11.51 -0.31
C MET A 136 13.96 -11.23 0.83
N ILE A 137 13.33 -10.04 0.86
CA ILE A 137 12.31 -9.70 1.85
C ILE A 137 11.07 -10.60 1.69
N LEU A 138 10.62 -10.84 0.45
CA LEU A 138 9.50 -11.73 0.17
C LEU A 138 9.80 -13.18 0.60
N VAL A 139 10.99 -13.68 0.28
CA VAL A 139 11.46 -15.02 0.72
C VAL A 139 11.49 -15.11 2.23
N LYS A 140 12.04 -14.11 2.92
CA LYS A 140 12.08 -14.08 4.38
C LYS A 140 10.66 -14.11 4.99
N ARG A 141 9.73 -13.29 4.48
CA ARG A 141 8.32 -13.28 4.93
C ARG A 141 7.63 -14.63 4.67
N PHE A 142 7.93 -15.29 3.55
CA PHE A 142 7.42 -16.63 3.26
C PHE A 142 7.90 -17.66 4.28
N LEU A 143 9.21 -17.67 4.59
CA LEU A 143 9.79 -18.59 5.57
C LEU A 143 9.25 -18.34 6.99
N GLU A 144 9.11 -17.08 7.40
CA GLU A 144 8.50 -16.69 8.68
C GLU A 144 7.01 -17.07 8.77
N SER A 145 6.26 -17.00 7.67
CA SER A 145 4.87 -17.47 7.64
C SER A 145 4.78 -18.99 7.89
N ARG A 146 5.74 -19.77 7.37
CA ARG A 146 5.80 -21.23 7.55
C ARG A 146 6.22 -21.63 8.97
N SER A 147 7.15 -20.89 9.59
CA SER A 147 7.55 -21.16 10.97
C SER A 147 6.42 -20.89 11.98
N LYS A 148 5.62 -19.83 11.77
CA LYS A 148 4.42 -19.55 12.57
C LYS A 148 3.34 -20.64 12.45
N VAL A 149 3.13 -21.17 11.24
CA VAL A 149 2.21 -22.31 11.04
C VAL A 149 2.73 -23.55 11.77
N ARG A 150 4.03 -23.88 11.62
CA ARG A 150 4.64 -25.04 12.28
C ARG A 150 4.56 -24.98 13.81
N ASN A 151 4.80 -23.81 14.42
CA ASN A 151 4.73 -23.65 15.88
C ASN A 151 3.29 -23.68 16.44
N LYS A 152 2.26 -23.48 15.61
CA LYS A 152 0.85 -23.59 16.02
C LYS A 152 0.35 -25.04 16.08
N PHE A 153 1.08 -25.99 15.49
CA PHE A 153 0.77 -27.42 15.47
C PHE A 153 1.78 -28.28 16.25
N ALA A 154 2.68 -27.67 17.03
CA ALA A 154 3.47 -28.43 17.99
C ALA A 154 2.51 -28.93 19.09
N PRO A 155 2.41 -30.25 19.34
CA PRO A 155 1.60 -30.75 20.44
C PRO A 155 2.16 -30.16 21.75
N GLU A 156 1.29 -29.57 22.57
CA GLU A 156 1.63 -29.26 23.95
C GLU A 156 2.07 -30.57 24.60
N SER A 157 3.35 -30.65 24.94
CA SER A 157 3.87 -31.75 25.75
C SER A 157 3.19 -31.66 27.11
N PHE A 158 2.22 -32.55 27.33
CA PHE A 158 1.64 -32.80 28.64
C PHE A 158 2.77 -33.13 29.62
N ASN A 159 2.89 -32.31 30.66
CA ASN A 159 3.70 -32.56 31.84
C ASN A 159 2.74 -32.78 33.01
#